data_AF-A0A0P6XGB6-F1
#
_entry.id   AF-A0A0P6XGB6-F1
#
_cell.length_a   1.000
_cell.length_b   1.000
_cell.length_c   1.000
_cell.angle_alpha   90.00
_cell.angle_beta   90.00
_cell.angle_gamma   90.00
#
_symmetry.space_group_name_H-M   'P 1'
#
loop_
_entity.id
_entity.type
_entity.pdbx_description
1 polymer ?
#
loop_
_entity_poly.entity_id
_entity_poly.type
_entity_poly.pdbx_seq_one_letter_code
_entity_poly.pdbx_strand_id
1 'polypeptide(L)'
;MSSIFTQFSEWLNRGAAPAPPRAGLYHFLIQDEGEKTRVHLRVEADGHALLLINASRVLHLNPTAAYLAFLYLHHTPATKAASALSRYYDVPSYQAIADFKAISDQLRDLIDPMGPCPVCEMELETNVPFSSQPSAPYRMDLAVTYRCNNDCAHCYNARSRNFPELGTEQWYAILDRLWQLSIPHIVFTGGEPTLREDLPQLIAHAESNGQITGINTNGRRLAREGYVDQLRDAGLDHIQITFESHVPEIHDRMVNHPGAWKETLAGLEKALQSGLFVMTNTTMLTDNVEHLEGTLQFLARLGVPTVGLNALIYSGRGSKVGTGLPESRLPALLTVARQMTDANHQRLIWYTPTQYCNFDPEQMELGIKGCTAALYNMCIEPDGSVLPCQSYYQSLGNIQSDEWDAIWNHPLALSLRERRNLPAACKACLFEHECGGGCPLARSAGETKPPVAINPLLHEETEIRL
;
A
#
# COMPACT_ATOMS: atom_id res chain seq x y z
N MET A 1 12.76 -36.88 -35.56
CA MET A 1 14.13 -36.70 -35.01
C MET A 1 14.25 -35.49 -34.08
N SER A 2 13.27 -34.58 -34.03
CA SER A 2 13.28 -33.39 -33.15
C SER A 2 12.75 -33.62 -31.73
N SER A 3 11.94 -34.66 -31.45
CA SER A 3 11.39 -34.89 -30.10
C SER A 3 12.34 -35.65 -29.14
N ILE A 4 13.40 -36.26 -29.67
CA ILE A 4 14.42 -36.97 -28.87
C ILE A 4 15.44 -35.97 -28.30
N PHE A 5 15.71 -34.86 -29.00
CA PHE A 5 16.63 -33.82 -28.53
C PHE A 5 16.04 -32.97 -27.39
N THR A 6 14.73 -32.74 -27.35
CA THR A 6 14.06 -31.99 -26.27
C THR A 6 13.98 -32.80 -24.97
N GLN A 7 13.78 -34.12 -25.06
CA GLN A 7 13.86 -35.00 -23.89
C GLN A 7 15.30 -35.20 -23.38
N PHE A 8 16.31 -35.06 -24.25
CA PHE A 8 17.71 -35.14 -23.84
C PHE A 8 18.18 -33.87 -23.09
N SER A 9 17.66 -32.69 -23.42
CA SER A 9 17.96 -31.45 -22.69
C SER A 9 17.29 -31.38 -21.30
N GLU A 10 16.10 -31.95 -21.14
CA GLU A 10 15.45 -32.07 -19.82
C GLU A 10 16.11 -33.13 -18.92
N TRP A 11 16.72 -34.17 -19.52
CA TRP A 11 17.48 -35.18 -18.77
C TRP A 11 18.86 -34.66 -18.32
N LEU A 12 19.54 -33.85 -19.14
CA LEU A 12 20.84 -33.23 -18.81
C LEU A 12 20.75 -32.15 -17.72
N ASN A 13 19.58 -31.54 -17.50
CA ASN A 13 19.37 -30.57 -16.41
C ASN A 13 19.01 -31.20 -15.05
N ARG A 14 19.03 -32.53 -14.91
CA ARG A 14 18.75 -33.21 -13.63
C ARG A 14 19.88 -33.13 -12.59
N GLY A 15 21.05 -32.59 -12.94
CA GLY A 15 22.26 -32.62 -12.09
C GLY A 15 22.82 -31.28 -11.62
N ALA A 16 22.28 -30.14 -12.05
CA ALA A 16 22.72 -28.84 -11.54
C ALA A 16 21.92 -28.48 -10.29
N ALA A 17 22.61 -28.26 -9.18
CA ALA A 17 22.01 -27.62 -8.02
C ALA A 17 21.45 -26.25 -8.45
N PRO A 18 20.22 -25.88 -8.04
CA PRO A 18 19.70 -24.54 -8.28
C PRO A 18 20.72 -23.49 -7.80
N ALA A 19 20.77 -22.36 -8.51
CA ALA A 19 21.58 -21.22 -8.10
C ALA A 19 20.74 -20.25 -7.25
N PRO A 20 21.38 -19.37 -6.48
CA PRO A 20 20.68 -18.26 -5.82
C PRO A 20 19.88 -17.43 -6.83
N PRO A 21 18.74 -16.85 -6.41
CA PRO A 21 17.93 -16.01 -7.28
C PRO A 21 18.74 -14.78 -7.73
N ARG A 22 18.53 -14.37 -8.99
CA ARG A 22 19.05 -13.09 -9.49
C ARG A 22 18.15 -11.96 -8.99
N ALA A 23 18.69 -10.74 -8.97
CA ALA A 23 17.90 -9.54 -8.69
C ALA A 23 16.70 -9.44 -9.65
N GLY A 24 15.55 -9.04 -9.12
CA GLY A 24 14.28 -8.97 -9.84
C GLY A 24 13.08 -9.40 -9.00
N LEU A 25 11.90 -9.40 -9.62
CA LEU A 25 10.64 -9.75 -8.98
C LEU A 25 10.15 -11.13 -9.44
N TYR A 26 9.89 -12.01 -8.49
CA TYR A 26 9.34 -13.34 -8.72
C TYR A 26 7.92 -13.40 -8.18
N HIS A 27 6.97 -13.91 -8.97
CA HIS A 27 5.57 -14.04 -8.62
C HIS A 27 5.20 -15.50 -8.39
N PHE A 28 4.48 -15.75 -7.30
CA PHE A 28 3.94 -17.06 -6.96
C PHE A 28 2.46 -16.92 -6.59
N LEU A 29 1.67 -17.86 -7.11
CA LEU A 29 0.25 -17.96 -6.79
C LEU A 29 -0.01 -19.25 -6.04
N ILE A 30 -0.49 -19.12 -4.80
CA ILE A 30 -0.83 -20.25 -3.94
C ILE A 30 -2.35 -20.28 -3.84
N GLN A 31 -2.94 -21.40 -4.23
CA GLN A 31 -4.38 -21.64 -4.15
C GLN A 31 -4.62 -22.81 -3.21
N ASP A 32 -5.38 -22.59 -2.14
CA ASP A 32 -5.81 -23.64 -1.21
C ASP A 32 -7.26 -23.43 -0.81
N GLU A 33 -8.08 -24.49 -0.86
CA GLU A 33 -9.50 -24.53 -0.45
C GLU A 33 -10.41 -23.33 -0.86
N GLY A 34 -10.07 -22.60 -1.93
CA GLY A 34 -10.82 -21.43 -2.42
C GLY A 34 -10.23 -20.07 -2.06
N GLU A 35 -9.14 -20.03 -1.30
CA GLU A 35 -8.36 -18.82 -1.03
C GLU A 35 -7.19 -18.68 -2.02
N LYS A 36 -7.00 -17.44 -2.50
CA LYS A 36 -5.94 -17.07 -3.45
C LYS A 36 -4.92 -16.20 -2.72
N THR A 37 -3.73 -16.74 -2.45
CA THR A 37 -2.63 -16.00 -1.85
C THR A 37 -1.57 -15.69 -2.90
N ARG A 38 -1.29 -14.40 -3.09
CA ARG A 38 -0.21 -13.92 -3.95
C ARG A 38 1.03 -13.65 -3.12
N VAL A 39 2.13 -14.24 -3.55
CA VAL A 39 3.43 -14.05 -2.94
C VAL A 39 4.37 -13.47 -3.99
N HIS A 40 5.03 -12.37 -3.63
CA HIS A 40 6.07 -11.76 -4.44
C HIS A 40 7.39 -11.80 -3.69
N LEU A 41 8.41 -12.37 -4.29
CA LEU A 41 9.78 -12.30 -3.79
C LEU A 41 10.55 -11.29 -4.65
N ARG A 42 10.85 -10.14 -4.08
CA ARG A 42 11.67 -9.10 -4.73
C ARG A 42 13.10 -9.21 -4.24
N VAL A 43 14.02 -9.61 -5.10
CA VAL A 43 15.44 -9.78 -4.78
C VAL A 43 16.21 -8.55 -5.23
N GLU A 44 16.96 -7.94 -4.32
CA GLU A 44 17.80 -6.77 -4.54
C GLU A 44 19.18 -7.18 -5.08
N ALA A 45 19.94 -6.20 -5.57
CA ALA A 45 21.25 -6.44 -6.21
C ALA A 45 22.31 -7.03 -5.26
N ASP A 46 22.17 -6.79 -3.96
CA ASP A 46 23.07 -7.30 -2.91
C ASP A 46 22.63 -8.67 -2.35
N GLY A 47 21.53 -9.23 -2.88
CA GLY A 47 20.98 -10.53 -2.49
C GLY A 47 19.96 -10.48 -1.36
N HIS A 48 19.74 -9.34 -0.69
CA HIS A 48 18.60 -9.19 0.22
C HIS A 48 17.29 -9.29 -0.56
N ALA A 49 16.21 -9.65 0.11
CA ALA A 49 14.91 -9.73 -0.53
C ALA A 49 13.77 -9.21 0.32
N LEU A 50 12.70 -8.84 -0.35
CA LEU A 50 11.41 -8.55 0.26
C LEU A 50 10.42 -9.63 -0.16
N LEU A 51 9.78 -10.25 0.82
CA LEU A 51 8.66 -11.15 0.59
C LEU A 51 7.36 -10.38 0.86
N LEU A 52 6.59 -10.12 -0.17
CA LEU A 52 5.28 -9.48 -0.07
C LEU A 52 4.19 -10.54 -0.18
N ILE A 53 3.25 -10.55 0.76
CA ILE A 53 2.13 -11.49 0.80
C ILE A 53 0.83 -10.67 0.73
N ASN A 54 0.04 -10.88 -0.32
CA ASN A 54 -1.22 -10.17 -0.59
C ASN A 54 -1.10 -8.63 -0.49
N ALA A 55 0.09 -8.07 -0.76
CA ALA A 55 0.44 -6.65 -0.58
C ALA A 55 0.12 -6.07 0.82
N SER A 56 -0.10 -6.94 1.82
CA SER A 56 -0.53 -6.55 3.17
C SER A 56 0.51 -6.89 4.24
N ARG A 57 1.37 -7.88 3.97
CA ARG A 57 2.52 -8.25 4.80
C ARG A 57 3.79 -8.11 3.97
N VAL A 58 4.83 -7.52 4.56
CA VAL A 58 6.16 -7.37 3.96
C VAL A 58 7.18 -7.91 4.95
N LEU A 59 8.00 -8.87 4.50
CA LEU A 59 9.07 -9.45 5.30
C LEU A 59 10.42 -9.14 4.64
N HIS A 60 11.37 -8.69 5.45
CA HIS A 60 12.74 -8.47 5.00
C HIS A 60 13.54 -9.75 5.20
N LEU A 61 14.15 -10.23 4.12
CA LEU A 61 14.97 -11.43 4.10
C LEU A 61 16.43 -11.06 3.87
N ASN A 62 17.31 -11.56 4.73
CA ASN A 62 18.75 -11.57 4.44
C ASN A 62 19.04 -12.51 3.24
N PRO A 63 20.25 -12.47 2.64
CA PRO A 63 20.54 -13.26 1.44
C PRO A 63 20.35 -14.76 1.58
N THR A 64 20.58 -15.31 2.78
CA THR A 64 20.36 -16.73 3.06
C THR A 64 18.88 -17.09 3.11
N ALA A 65 18.09 -16.31 3.85
CA ALA A 65 16.64 -16.47 3.92
C ALA A 65 15.97 -16.25 2.55
N ALA A 66 16.47 -15.30 1.76
CA ALA A 66 16.01 -15.04 0.40
C ALA A 66 16.20 -16.28 -0.50
N TYR A 67 17.36 -16.93 -0.42
CA TYR A 67 17.61 -18.12 -1.22
C TYR A 67 16.77 -19.32 -0.76
N LEU A 68 16.63 -19.53 0.56
CA LEU A 68 15.77 -20.56 1.11
C LEU A 68 14.30 -20.36 0.72
N ALA A 69 13.80 -19.12 0.81
CA ALA A 69 12.45 -18.76 0.39
C ALA A 69 12.24 -19.00 -1.11
N PHE A 70 13.21 -18.63 -1.94
CA PHE A 70 13.17 -18.91 -3.38
C PHE A 70 13.04 -20.41 -3.67
N LEU A 71 13.85 -21.25 -3.01
CA LEU A 71 13.79 -22.70 -3.19
C LEU A 71 12.45 -23.28 -2.74
N TYR A 72 11.90 -22.79 -1.61
CA TYR A 72 10.60 -23.20 -1.07
C TYR A 72 9.46 -22.83 -2.03
N LEU A 73 9.40 -21.58 -2.49
CA LEU A 73 8.35 -21.07 -3.38
C LEU A 73 8.37 -21.72 -4.77
N HIS A 74 9.55 -22.19 -5.22
CA HIS A 74 9.68 -23.02 -6.43
C HIS A 74 9.39 -24.51 -6.20
N HIS A 75 8.93 -24.91 -5.02
CA HIS A 75 8.68 -26.30 -4.63
C HIS A 75 9.89 -27.21 -4.87
N THR A 76 11.10 -26.70 -4.61
CA THR A 76 12.33 -27.47 -4.80
C THR A 76 12.37 -28.66 -3.82
N PRO A 77 12.60 -29.90 -4.30
CA PRO A 77 12.71 -31.05 -3.41
C PRO A 77 13.80 -30.84 -2.35
N ALA A 78 13.51 -31.19 -1.09
CA ALA A 78 14.42 -30.94 0.05
C ALA A 78 15.85 -31.46 -0.16
N THR A 79 16.01 -32.61 -0.84
CA THR A 79 17.33 -33.18 -1.16
C THR A 79 18.12 -32.33 -2.16
N LYS A 80 17.44 -31.74 -3.14
CA LYS A 80 18.04 -30.82 -4.12
C LYS A 80 18.34 -29.46 -3.50
N ALA A 81 17.42 -28.93 -2.69
CA ALA A 81 17.62 -27.70 -1.94
C ALA A 81 18.84 -27.83 -1.03
N ALA A 82 18.92 -28.90 -0.24
CA ALA A 82 20.06 -29.17 0.63
C ALA A 82 21.37 -29.30 -0.14
N SER A 83 21.40 -30.02 -1.27
CA SER A 83 22.60 -30.12 -2.10
C SER A 83 23.06 -28.75 -2.62
N ALA A 84 22.12 -27.86 -2.96
CA ALA A 84 22.44 -26.52 -3.43
C ALA A 84 22.97 -25.62 -2.33
N LEU A 85 22.32 -25.64 -1.17
CA LEU A 85 22.72 -24.88 0.01
C LEU A 85 24.08 -25.33 0.54
N SER A 86 24.29 -26.65 0.66
CA SER A 86 25.59 -27.22 1.06
C SER A 86 26.72 -26.80 0.13
N ARG A 87 26.48 -26.78 -1.18
CA ARG A 87 27.48 -26.36 -2.16
C ARG A 87 27.76 -24.87 -2.11
N TYR A 88 26.74 -24.05 -1.86
CA TYR A 88 26.84 -22.59 -1.92
C TYR A 88 27.43 -21.99 -0.63
N TYR A 89 27.00 -22.49 0.54
CA TYR A 89 27.41 -21.98 1.86
C TYR A 89 28.50 -22.82 2.53
N ASP A 90 28.96 -23.91 1.88
CA ASP A 90 29.94 -24.85 2.44
C ASP A 90 29.52 -25.45 3.79
N VAL A 91 28.27 -25.95 3.85
CA VAL A 91 27.68 -26.56 5.06
C VAL A 91 27.34 -28.04 4.85
N PRO A 92 27.39 -28.88 5.90
CA PRO A 92 26.98 -30.28 5.80
C PRO A 92 25.52 -30.44 5.35
N SER A 93 25.24 -31.47 4.54
CA SER A 93 23.89 -31.72 3.99
C SER A 93 22.82 -31.89 5.08
N TYR A 94 23.16 -32.49 6.23
CA TYR A 94 22.20 -32.64 7.33
C TYR A 94 21.76 -31.28 7.90
N GLN A 95 22.67 -30.30 7.97
CA GLN A 95 22.37 -28.95 8.44
C GLN A 95 21.53 -28.22 7.39
N ALA A 96 21.92 -28.29 6.12
CA ALA A 96 21.15 -27.68 5.03
C ALA A 96 19.70 -28.21 4.93
N ILE A 97 19.48 -29.51 5.18
CA ILE A 97 18.12 -30.09 5.25
C ILE A 97 17.34 -29.51 6.43
N ALA A 98 17.96 -29.44 7.60
CA ALA A 98 17.32 -28.92 8.81
C ALA A 98 16.93 -27.44 8.64
N ASP A 99 17.85 -26.62 8.15
CA ASP A 99 17.63 -25.20 7.91
C ASP A 99 16.55 -24.97 6.85
N PHE A 100 16.59 -25.71 5.74
CA PHE A 100 15.57 -25.61 4.69
C PHE A 100 14.19 -26.00 5.20
N LYS A 101 14.10 -27.06 6.01
CA LYS A 101 12.83 -27.47 6.62
C LYS A 101 12.31 -26.39 7.58
N ALA A 102 13.15 -25.88 8.46
CA ALA A 102 12.77 -24.86 9.44
C ALA A 102 12.22 -23.60 8.77
N ILE A 103 12.92 -23.08 7.76
CA ILE A 103 12.45 -21.91 7.00
C ILE A 103 11.20 -22.23 6.18
N SER A 104 11.09 -23.43 5.59
CA SER A 104 9.89 -23.82 4.84
C SER A 104 8.64 -23.89 5.72
N ASP A 105 8.78 -24.39 6.95
CA ASP A 105 7.67 -24.45 7.91
C ASP A 105 7.30 -23.03 8.37
N GLN A 106 8.28 -22.17 8.71
CA GLN A 106 8.03 -20.76 9.04
C GLN A 106 7.37 -19.99 7.89
N LEU A 107 7.83 -20.16 6.65
CA LEU A 107 7.24 -19.49 5.49
C LEU A 107 5.81 -19.93 5.23
N ARG A 108 5.49 -21.21 5.46
CA ARG A 108 4.11 -21.71 5.36
C ARG A 108 3.19 -20.97 6.33
N ASP A 109 3.62 -20.87 7.59
CA ASP A 109 2.88 -20.20 8.65
C ASP A 109 2.71 -18.69 8.37
N LEU A 110 3.73 -18.04 7.82
CA LEU A 110 3.69 -16.61 7.48
C LEU A 110 2.79 -16.29 6.29
N ILE A 111 2.76 -17.18 5.30
CA ILE A 111 1.94 -17.08 4.09
C ILE A 111 0.47 -17.36 4.40
N ASP A 112 0.20 -18.22 5.39
CA ASP A 112 -1.16 -18.51 5.85
C ASP A 112 -1.82 -17.23 6.41
N PRO A 113 -2.97 -16.80 5.85
CA PRO A 113 -3.72 -15.66 6.38
C PRO A 113 -4.14 -15.85 7.84
N MET A 114 -4.46 -17.07 8.25
CA MET A 114 -4.85 -17.48 9.61
C MET A 114 -3.65 -17.98 10.44
N GLY A 115 -2.44 -17.92 9.87
CA GLY A 115 -1.22 -18.33 10.53
C GLY A 115 -0.87 -17.50 11.77
N PRO A 116 0.08 -18.01 12.59
CA PRO A 116 0.49 -17.38 13.83
C PRO A 116 1.01 -15.95 13.63
N CYS A 117 0.85 -15.10 14.65
CA CYS A 117 1.32 -13.73 14.58
C CYS A 117 2.87 -13.71 14.44
N PRO A 118 3.43 -13.15 13.36
CA PRO A 118 4.88 -13.20 13.09
C PRO A 118 5.76 -12.60 14.20
N VAL A 119 5.21 -11.64 14.94
CA VAL A 119 5.92 -10.89 15.99
C VAL A 119 5.64 -11.47 17.37
N CYS A 120 4.37 -11.80 17.67
CA CYS A 120 3.98 -12.26 18.99
C CYS A 120 4.25 -13.76 19.22
N GLU A 121 4.27 -14.56 18.16
CA GLU A 121 4.28 -16.02 18.24
C GLU A 121 5.49 -16.66 17.53
N MET A 122 6.15 -15.94 16.63
CA MET A 122 7.32 -16.44 15.88
C MET A 122 8.66 -15.75 16.23
N GLU A 123 8.65 -14.78 17.16
CA GLU A 123 9.84 -14.06 17.66
C GLU A 123 10.78 -13.48 16.56
N LEU A 124 10.22 -13.09 15.41
CA LEU A 124 11.03 -12.53 14.33
C LEU A 124 11.64 -11.18 14.70
N GLU A 125 12.92 -10.96 14.35
CA GLU A 125 13.57 -9.67 14.48
C GLU A 125 12.80 -8.60 13.67
N THR A 126 12.51 -7.47 14.30
CA THR A 126 11.82 -6.35 13.66
C THR A 126 12.85 -5.28 13.28
N ASN A 127 12.86 -4.90 12.01
CA ASN A 127 13.63 -3.74 11.57
C ASN A 127 12.89 -2.46 11.97
N VAL A 128 13.67 -1.41 12.30
CA VAL A 128 13.09 -0.09 12.52
C VAL A 128 12.32 0.32 11.24
N PRO A 129 11.08 0.81 11.37
CA PRO A 129 10.30 1.28 10.22
C PRO A 129 11.07 2.31 9.40
N PHE A 130 11.00 2.22 8.07
CA PHE A 130 11.73 3.11 7.16
C PHE A 130 13.27 3.05 7.26
N SER A 131 13.84 2.01 7.89
CA SER A 131 15.31 1.83 7.99
C SER A 131 15.96 1.32 6.70
N SER A 132 15.18 0.70 5.80
CA SER A 132 15.66 0.20 4.51
C SER A 132 15.16 1.08 3.36
N GLN A 133 16.05 1.36 2.42
CA GLN A 133 15.73 2.09 1.20
C GLN A 133 15.44 1.09 0.08
N PRO A 134 14.18 0.97 -0.37
CA PRO A 134 13.87 0.07 -1.48
C PRO A 134 14.42 0.66 -2.79
N SER A 135 14.71 -0.19 -3.78
CA SER A 135 15.17 0.29 -5.11
C SER A 135 14.06 0.88 -5.98
N ALA A 136 12.80 0.74 -5.57
CA ALA A 136 11.57 1.24 -6.20
C ALA A 136 10.43 1.13 -5.18
N PRO A 137 9.32 1.88 -5.31
CA PRO A 137 8.23 1.80 -4.33
C PRO A 137 7.57 0.41 -4.33
N TYR A 138 6.91 0.05 -3.25
CA TYR A 138 6.15 -1.21 -3.16
C TYR A 138 4.82 -1.11 -3.90
N ARG A 139 4.26 0.11 -3.97
CA ARG A 139 2.99 0.40 -4.61
C ARG A 139 3.08 1.59 -5.56
N MET A 140 2.43 1.50 -6.71
CA MET A 140 2.19 2.64 -7.58
C MET A 140 0.69 2.96 -7.68
N ASP A 141 0.34 4.20 -7.39
CA ASP A 141 -1.02 4.70 -7.55
C ASP A 141 -1.17 5.27 -8.98
N LEU A 142 -2.14 4.78 -9.76
CA LEU A 142 -2.35 5.22 -11.15
C LEU A 142 -3.60 6.08 -11.21
N ALA A 143 -3.42 7.40 -11.28
CA ALA A 143 -4.50 8.31 -11.61
C ALA A 143 -4.82 8.18 -13.10
N VAL A 144 -5.64 7.20 -13.46
CA VAL A 144 -5.90 6.85 -14.87
C VAL A 144 -6.77 7.87 -15.59
N THR A 145 -7.50 8.69 -14.84
CA THR A 145 -8.30 9.81 -15.34
C THR A 145 -8.51 10.83 -14.22
N TYR A 146 -8.71 12.11 -14.55
CA TYR A 146 -9.23 13.12 -13.61
C TYR A 146 -10.70 13.48 -13.84
N ARG A 147 -11.38 12.79 -14.76
CA ARG A 147 -12.85 12.80 -14.79
C ARG A 147 -13.36 12.23 -13.47
N CYS A 148 -14.43 12.82 -12.94
CA CYS A 148 -15.11 12.32 -11.75
C CYS A 148 -16.60 12.67 -11.88
N ASN A 149 -17.47 11.82 -11.34
CA ASN A 149 -18.91 12.03 -11.26
C ASN A 149 -19.34 12.66 -9.92
N ASN A 150 -18.42 12.79 -8.95
CA ASN A 150 -18.61 13.62 -7.74
C ASN A 150 -17.97 15.00 -7.92
N ASP A 151 -18.25 15.95 -7.03
CA ASP A 151 -17.57 17.25 -6.96
C ASP A 151 -17.21 17.66 -5.54
N CYS A 152 -16.56 16.75 -4.81
CA CYS A 152 -16.31 16.90 -3.38
C CYS A 152 -15.60 18.22 -3.04
N ALA A 153 -16.06 18.90 -1.98
CA ALA A 153 -15.48 20.15 -1.52
C ALA A 153 -14.07 19.95 -0.94
N HIS A 154 -13.81 18.80 -0.32
CA HIS A 154 -12.54 18.40 0.28
C HIS A 154 -11.58 17.67 -0.66
N CYS A 155 -11.89 17.61 -1.97
CA CYS A 155 -11.09 16.83 -2.90
C CYS A 155 -9.63 17.32 -2.94
N TYR A 156 -8.69 16.41 -2.72
CA TYR A 156 -7.26 16.72 -2.84
C TYR A 156 -6.84 16.94 -4.29
N ASN A 157 -7.64 16.50 -5.27
CA ASN A 157 -7.28 16.61 -6.67
C ASN A 157 -7.21 18.08 -7.12
N ALA A 158 -6.02 18.50 -7.55
CA ALA A 158 -5.75 19.88 -7.96
C ALA A 158 -5.83 20.08 -9.48
N ARG A 159 -5.98 19.01 -10.27
CA ARG A 159 -6.00 19.07 -11.74
C ARG A 159 -7.41 19.25 -12.28
N SER A 160 -7.49 19.76 -13.50
CA SER A 160 -8.75 19.90 -14.23
C SER A 160 -9.32 18.54 -14.60
N ARG A 161 -10.65 18.44 -14.72
CA ARG A 161 -11.32 17.22 -15.24
C ARG A 161 -11.02 16.94 -16.72
N ASN A 162 -10.55 17.96 -17.45
CA ASN A 162 -10.14 17.87 -18.85
C ASN A 162 -8.62 17.71 -19.00
N PHE A 163 -7.92 17.27 -17.96
CA PHE A 163 -6.48 17.02 -18.01
C PHE A 163 -6.17 15.97 -19.11
N PRO A 164 -5.06 16.10 -19.85
CA PRO A 164 -4.67 15.11 -20.86
C PRO A 164 -4.61 13.71 -20.27
N GLU A 165 -5.14 12.73 -20.98
CA GLU A 165 -5.26 11.34 -20.51
C GLU A 165 -4.72 10.38 -21.56
N LEU A 166 -3.84 9.48 -21.12
CA LEU A 166 -3.23 8.44 -21.92
C LEU A 166 -4.26 7.39 -22.38
N GLY A 167 -4.02 6.88 -23.59
CA GLY A 167 -4.78 5.77 -24.17
C GLY A 167 -4.46 4.42 -23.51
N THR A 168 -5.26 3.41 -23.82
CA THR A 168 -5.14 2.05 -23.25
C THR A 168 -3.75 1.43 -23.46
N GLU A 169 -3.24 1.47 -24.69
CA GLU A 169 -1.92 0.89 -25.03
C GLU A 169 -0.76 1.54 -24.28
N GLN A 170 -0.87 2.85 -24.01
CA GLN A 170 0.13 3.57 -23.22
C GLN A 170 0.09 3.13 -21.75
N TRP A 171 -1.10 2.89 -21.21
CA TRP A 171 -1.24 2.32 -19.86
C TRP A 171 -0.72 0.89 -19.77
N TYR A 172 -0.92 0.05 -20.80
CA TYR A 172 -0.28 -1.28 -20.84
C TYR A 172 1.24 -1.19 -20.77
N ALA A 173 1.84 -0.33 -21.59
CA ALA A 173 3.28 -0.10 -21.57
C ALA A 173 3.77 0.39 -20.19
N ILE A 174 2.98 1.24 -19.51
CA ILE A 174 3.29 1.67 -18.14
C ILE A 174 3.21 0.50 -17.16
N LEU A 175 2.16 -0.33 -17.21
CA LEU A 175 2.01 -1.49 -16.34
C LEU A 175 3.18 -2.48 -16.50
N ASP A 176 3.59 -2.74 -17.73
CA ASP A 176 4.75 -3.59 -18.06
C ASP A 176 6.04 -2.99 -17.50
N ARG A 177 6.24 -1.69 -17.68
CA ARG A 177 7.40 -0.98 -17.16
C ARG A 177 7.44 -1.03 -15.63
N LEU A 178 6.32 -0.83 -14.95
CA LEU A 178 6.24 -0.93 -13.48
C LEU A 178 6.56 -2.34 -12.98
N TRP A 179 6.10 -3.37 -13.70
CA TRP A 179 6.45 -4.75 -13.40
C TRP A 179 7.96 -5.00 -13.52
N GLN A 180 8.58 -4.53 -14.62
CA GLN A 180 10.04 -4.62 -14.83
C GLN A 180 10.84 -3.89 -13.74
N LEU A 181 10.30 -2.79 -13.20
CA LEU A 181 10.87 -2.05 -12.07
C LEU A 181 10.64 -2.74 -10.71
N SER A 182 10.11 -3.97 -10.70
CA SER A 182 9.83 -4.74 -9.49
C SER A 182 8.83 -4.06 -8.56
N ILE A 183 7.81 -3.40 -9.12
CA ILE A 183 6.69 -2.79 -8.40
C ILE A 183 5.48 -3.74 -8.47
N PRO A 184 5.18 -4.49 -7.39
CA PRO A 184 4.20 -5.58 -7.43
C PRO A 184 2.75 -5.11 -7.24
N HIS A 185 2.50 -3.93 -6.67
CA HIS A 185 1.15 -3.48 -6.30
C HIS A 185 0.75 -2.22 -7.05
N ILE A 186 -0.39 -2.28 -7.72
CA ILE A 186 -0.99 -1.19 -8.47
C ILE A 186 -2.34 -0.83 -7.88
N VAL A 187 -2.60 0.46 -7.68
CA VAL A 187 -3.92 0.97 -7.29
C VAL A 187 -4.42 1.96 -8.34
N PHE A 188 -5.49 1.59 -9.06
CA PHE A 188 -6.17 2.49 -9.97
C PHE A 188 -7.00 3.51 -9.19
N THR A 189 -6.79 4.79 -9.48
CA THR A 189 -7.35 5.94 -8.76
C THR A 189 -7.55 7.11 -9.74
N GLY A 190 -7.61 8.34 -9.23
CA GLY A 190 -7.52 9.59 -9.99
C GLY A 190 -8.57 10.59 -9.56
N GLY A 191 -9.42 10.99 -10.50
CA GLY A 191 -10.76 11.48 -10.20
C GLY A 191 -11.62 10.27 -9.80
N GLU A 192 -12.19 9.58 -10.77
CA GLU A 192 -12.90 8.32 -10.58
C GLU A 192 -12.49 7.29 -11.64
N PRO A 193 -11.70 6.25 -11.29
CA PRO A 193 -11.16 5.30 -12.26
C PRO A 193 -12.27 4.53 -12.98
N THR A 194 -13.40 4.28 -12.32
CA THR A 194 -14.51 3.53 -12.93
C THR A 194 -15.17 4.28 -14.09
N LEU A 195 -14.88 5.56 -14.32
CA LEU A 195 -15.35 6.29 -15.51
C LEU A 195 -14.58 5.94 -16.80
N ARG A 196 -13.55 5.11 -16.73
CA ARG A 196 -12.89 4.54 -17.89
C ARG A 196 -13.58 3.24 -18.31
N GLU A 197 -14.00 3.16 -19.57
CA GLU A 197 -14.60 1.94 -20.13
C GLU A 197 -13.59 0.80 -20.32
N ASP A 198 -12.30 1.14 -20.40
CA ASP A 198 -11.20 0.19 -20.54
C ASP A 198 -10.58 -0.25 -19.20
N LEU A 199 -11.13 0.18 -18.05
CA LEU A 199 -10.60 -0.18 -16.72
C LEU A 199 -10.48 -1.71 -16.51
N PRO A 200 -11.49 -2.54 -16.85
CA PRO A 200 -11.36 -3.99 -16.74
C PRO A 200 -10.17 -4.56 -17.54
N GLN A 201 -9.88 -3.99 -18.72
CA GLN A 201 -8.77 -4.41 -19.55
C GLN A 201 -7.41 -4.02 -18.93
N LEU A 202 -7.32 -2.84 -18.30
CA LEU A 202 -6.13 -2.43 -17.56
C LEU A 202 -5.87 -3.35 -16.35
N ILE A 203 -6.93 -3.72 -15.62
CA ILE A 203 -6.85 -4.67 -14.50
C ILE A 203 -6.36 -6.04 -15.00
N ALA A 204 -6.94 -6.56 -16.08
CA ALA A 204 -6.55 -7.85 -16.66
C ALA A 204 -5.10 -7.86 -17.15
N HIS A 205 -4.62 -6.76 -17.72
CA HIS A 205 -3.23 -6.64 -18.14
C HIS A 205 -2.28 -6.65 -16.94
N ALA A 206 -2.58 -5.87 -15.90
CA ALA A 206 -1.80 -5.87 -14.67
C ALA A 206 -1.79 -7.24 -13.97
N GLU A 207 -2.94 -7.91 -13.91
CA GLU A 207 -3.08 -9.28 -13.42
C GLU A 207 -2.20 -10.25 -14.22
N SER A 208 -2.18 -10.12 -15.55
CA SER A 208 -1.36 -11.00 -16.41
C SER A 208 0.14 -10.83 -16.21
N ASN A 209 0.58 -9.64 -15.78
CA ASN A 209 1.96 -9.39 -15.35
C ASN A 209 2.27 -10.03 -13.99
N GLY A 210 1.24 -10.36 -13.20
CA GLY A 210 1.35 -10.83 -11.83
C GLY A 210 1.26 -9.71 -10.80
N GLN A 211 0.82 -8.50 -11.18
CA GLN A 211 0.63 -7.39 -10.25
C GLN A 211 -0.63 -7.60 -9.39
N ILE A 212 -0.54 -7.23 -8.11
CA ILE A 212 -1.72 -7.07 -7.25
C ILE A 212 -2.43 -5.80 -7.67
N THR A 213 -3.74 -5.88 -7.88
CA THR A 213 -4.54 -4.76 -8.38
C THR A 213 -5.58 -4.31 -7.35
N GLY A 214 -5.63 -3.01 -7.13
CA GLY A 214 -6.62 -2.35 -6.29
C GLY A 214 -7.32 -1.22 -7.02
N ILE A 215 -8.52 -0.86 -6.57
CA ILE A 215 -9.16 0.40 -6.97
C ILE A 215 -9.51 1.25 -5.76
N ASN A 216 -9.30 2.55 -5.89
CA ASN A 216 -9.92 3.57 -5.03
C ASN A 216 -11.06 4.22 -5.81
N THR A 217 -12.28 4.11 -5.31
CA THR A 217 -13.48 4.55 -6.02
C THR A 217 -14.49 5.20 -5.08
N ASN A 218 -15.31 6.11 -5.61
CA ASN A 218 -16.51 6.59 -4.94
C ASN A 218 -17.64 5.56 -4.90
N GLY A 219 -17.48 4.39 -5.51
CA GLY A 219 -18.41 3.25 -5.42
C GLY A 219 -19.68 3.35 -6.25
N ARG A 220 -20.02 4.53 -6.80
CA ARG A 220 -21.32 4.75 -7.46
C ARG A 220 -21.52 3.88 -8.70
N ARG A 221 -20.49 3.71 -9.54
CA ARG A 221 -20.60 2.87 -10.75
C ARG A 221 -20.68 1.38 -10.41
N LEU A 222 -20.21 0.95 -9.23
CA LEU A 222 -20.33 -0.43 -8.76
C LEU A 222 -21.79 -0.86 -8.57
N ALA A 223 -22.72 0.09 -8.42
CA ALA A 223 -24.15 -0.18 -8.36
C ALA A 223 -24.75 -0.76 -9.66
N ARG A 224 -24.03 -0.70 -10.80
CA ARG A 224 -24.49 -1.30 -12.05
C ARG A 224 -24.47 -2.83 -11.95
N GLU A 225 -25.44 -3.50 -12.57
CA GLU A 225 -25.45 -4.97 -12.62
C GLU A 225 -24.24 -5.52 -13.39
N GLY A 226 -23.64 -6.59 -12.87
CA GLY A 226 -22.50 -7.29 -13.47
C GLY A 226 -21.17 -6.54 -13.46
N TYR A 227 -21.13 -5.24 -13.08
CA TYR A 227 -19.90 -4.46 -13.18
C TYR A 227 -18.83 -4.89 -12.16
N VAL A 228 -19.24 -5.20 -10.92
CA VAL A 228 -18.31 -5.73 -9.91
C VAL A 228 -17.77 -7.11 -10.33
N ASP A 229 -18.63 -7.97 -10.87
CA ASP A 229 -18.22 -9.27 -11.41
C ASP A 229 -17.21 -9.11 -12.54
N GLN A 230 -17.44 -8.17 -13.46
CA GLN A 230 -16.49 -7.86 -14.53
C GLN A 230 -15.11 -7.43 -14.01
N LEU A 231 -15.06 -6.64 -12.94
CA LEU A 231 -13.80 -6.22 -12.32
C LEU A 231 -13.10 -7.39 -11.61
N ARG A 232 -13.86 -8.21 -10.87
CA ARG A 232 -13.33 -9.43 -10.22
C ARG A 232 -12.77 -10.40 -11.26
N ASP A 233 -13.53 -10.67 -12.32
CA ASP A 233 -13.16 -11.62 -13.37
C ASP A 233 -11.96 -11.12 -14.20
N ALA A 234 -11.76 -9.79 -14.26
CA ALA A 234 -10.54 -9.18 -14.78
C ALA A 234 -9.32 -9.37 -13.88
N GLY A 235 -9.48 -9.84 -12.64
CA GLY A 235 -8.37 -10.10 -11.70
C GLY A 235 -8.19 -9.05 -10.62
N LEU A 236 -9.20 -8.20 -10.37
CA LEU A 236 -9.15 -7.23 -9.27
C LEU A 236 -8.97 -7.94 -7.92
N ASP A 237 -8.08 -7.46 -7.05
CA ASP A 237 -7.86 -8.07 -5.72
C ASP A 237 -8.65 -7.34 -4.62
N HIS A 238 -8.69 -6.01 -4.66
CA HIS A 238 -9.31 -5.23 -3.59
C HIS A 238 -9.96 -3.93 -4.06
N ILE A 239 -10.97 -3.51 -3.32
CA ILE A 239 -11.72 -2.27 -3.54
C ILE A 239 -11.69 -1.45 -2.25
N GLN A 240 -11.28 -0.19 -2.36
CA GLN A 240 -11.52 0.83 -1.35
C GLN A 240 -12.63 1.77 -1.83
N ILE A 241 -13.74 1.80 -1.10
CA ILE A 241 -14.89 2.67 -1.40
C ILE A 241 -14.91 3.86 -0.44
N THR A 242 -14.88 5.08 -0.98
CA THR A 242 -15.09 6.28 -0.16
C THR A 242 -16.54 6.35 0.33
N PHE A 243 -16.74 6.34 1.64
CA PHE A 243 -18.06 6.39 2.26
C PHE A 243 -18.07 7.41 3.40
N GLU A 244 -18.65 8.59 3.17
CA GLU A 244 -18.43 9.73 4.07
C GLU A 244 -19.34 9.79 5.30
N SER A 245 -20.53 9.18 5.24
CA SER A 245 -21.49 9.16 6.35
C SER A 245 -22.60 8.14 6.09
N HIS A 246 -23.13 7.55 7.16
CA HIS A 246 -24.39 6.78 7.10
C HIS A 246 -25.62 7.68 6.90
N VAL A 247 -25.50 8.99 7.13
CA VAL A 247 -26.58 9.97 6.91
C VAL A 247 -26.55 10.43 5.45
N PRO A 248 -27.59 10.14 4.64
CA PRO A 248 -27.58 10.43 3.21
C PRO A 248 -27.28 11.90 2.87
N GLU A 249 -27.90 12.83 3.61
CA GLU A 249 -27.77 14.27 3.37
C GLU A 249 -26.35 14.78 3.67
N ILE A 250 -25.65 14.16 4.62
CA ILE A 250 -24.26 14.51 4.94
C ILE A 250 -23.33 13.99 3.85
N HIS A 251 -23.49 12.72 3.44
CA HIS A 251 -22.69 12.13 2.38
C HIS A 251 -22.85 12.89 1.07
N ASP A 252 -24.08 13.09 0.61
CA ASP A 252 -24.39 13.78 -0.65
C ASP A 252 -23.85 15.22 -0.67
N ARG A 253 -23.93 15.92 0.46
CA ARG A 253 -23.38 17.28 0.62
C ARG A 253 -21.85 17.28 0.50
N MET A 254 -21.17 16.37 1.21
CA MET A 254 -19.70 16.30 1.19
C MET A 254 -19.16 15.99 -0.21
N VAL A 255 -19.84 15.11 -0.96
CA VAL A 255 -19.45 14.78 -2.35
C VAL A 255 -20.07 15.68 -3.41
N ASN A 256 -20.88 16.66 -2.98
CA ASN A 256 -21.63 17.62 -3.79
C ASN A 256 -22.40 16.96 -4.94
N HIS A 257 -23.12 15.88 -4.64
CA HIS A 257 -23.93 15.17 -5.62
C HIS A 257 -25.17 14.51 -4.97
N PRO A 258 -26.39 15.00 -5.26
CA PRO A 258 -27.62 14.37 -4.77
C PRO A 258 -27.77 12.93 -5.27
N GLY A 259 -28.18 12.02 -4.39
CA GLY A 259 -28.35 10.61 -4.68
C GLY A 259 -27.06 9.77 -4.68
N ALA A 260 -25.90 10.39 -4.45
CA ALA A 260 -24.62 9.67 -4.43
C ALA A 260 -24.60 8.61 -3.32
N TRP A 261 -25.13 8.90 -2.14
CA TRP A 261 -25.21 7.96 -1.02
C TRP A 261 -25.91 6.67 -1.41
N LYS A 262 -27.05 6.77 -2.12
CA LYS A 262 -27.83 5.60 -2.55
C LYS A 262 -27.05 4.74 -3.54
N GLU A 263 -26.38 5.38 -4.51
CA GLU A 263 -25.57 4.68 -5.50
C GLU A 263 -24.32 4.06 -4.85
N THR A 264 -23.63 4.78 -3.97
CA THR A 264 -22.47 4.29 -3.23
C THR A 264 -22.83 3.12 -2.33
N LEU A 265 -23.96 3.18 -1.61
CA LEU A 265 -24.43 2.08 -0.76
C LEU A 265 -24.73 0.83 -1.60
N ALA A 266 -25.49 0.96 -2.69
CA ALA A 266 -25.77 -0.16 -3.57
C ALA A 266 -24.49 -0.75 -4.20
N GLY A 267 -23.50 0.09 -4.49
CA GLY A 267 -22.19 -0.34 -4.96
C GLY A 267 -21.37 -1.09 -3.89
N LEU A 268 -21.41 -0.62 -2.64
CA LEU A 268 -20.76 -1.26 -1.50
C LEU A 268 -21.37 -2.63 -1.22
N GLU A 269 -22.69 -2.75 -1.20
CA GLU A 269 -23.39 -4.03 -0.99
C GLU A 269 -22.99 -5.06 -2.06
N LYS A 270 -22.92 -4.65 -3.33
CA LYS A 270 -22.46 -5.52 -4.43
C LYS A 270 -20.99 -5.91 -4.30
N ALA A 271 -20.13 -4.98 -3.89
CA ALA A 271 -18.72 -5.28 -3.64
C ALA A 271 -18.54 -6.31 -2.51
N LEU A 272 -19.30 -6.19 -1.42
CA LEU A 272 -19.24 -7.14 -0.30
C LEU A 272 -19.69 -8.55 -0.72
N GLN A 273 -20.57 -8.67 -1.72
CA GLN A 273 -21.05 -9.94 -2.24
C GLN A 273 -20.11 -10.58 -3.28
N SER A 274 -19.06 -9.88 -3.72
CA SER A 274 -18.25 -10.34 -4.86
C SER A 274 -17.09 -11.27 -4.48
N GLY A 275 -16.78 -11.41 -3.20
CA GLY A 275 -15.59 -12.13 -2.70
C GLY A 275 -14.27 -11.36 -2.87
N LEU A 276 -14.32 -10.08 -3.25
CA LEU A 276 -13.15 -9.20 -3.26
C LEU A 276 -12.80 -8.76 -1.84
N PHE A 277 -11.53 -8.38 -1.61
CA PHE A 277 -11.18 -7.71 -0.36
C PHE A 277 -11.73 -6.28 -0.38
N VAL A 278 -12.79 -6.03 0.40
CA VAL A 278 -13.48 -4.75 0.45
C VAL A 278 -13.11 -3.98 1.70
N MET A 279 -12.77 -2.72 1.52
CA MET A 279 -12.66 -1.75 2.61
C MET A 279 -13.41 -0.47 2.26
N THR A 280 -13.81 0.26 3.28
CA THR A 280 -14.28 1.64 3.12
C THR A 280 -13.24 2.62 3.59
N ASN A 281 -13.26 3.85 3.10
CA ASN A 281 -12.49 4.94 3.67
C ASN A 281 -13.36 6.17 3.92
N THR A 282 -13.27 6.76 5.11
CA THR A 282 -14.02 7.97 5.50
C THR A 282 -13.06 9.12 5.75
N THR A 283 -13.27 10.26 5.08
CA THR A 283 -12.51 11.48 5.40
C THR A 283 -13.20 12.20 6.56
N MET A 284 -12.53 12.27 7.70
CA MET A 284 -13.06 12.91 8.90
C MET A 284 -12.95 14.44 8.79
N LEU A 285 -14.11 15.10 8.72
CA LEU A 285 -14.25 16.56 8.63
C LEU A 285 -15.30 17.04 9.64
N THR A 286 -15.34 18.35 9.90
CA THR A 286 -16.38 18.95 10.76
C THR A 286 -17.81 18.65 10.29
N ASP A 287 -18.01 18.35 9.01
CA ASP A 287 -19.28 17.94 8.42
C ASP A 287 -19.85 16.60 8.93
N ASN A 288 -19.00 15.62 9.26
CA ASN A 288 -19.41 14.24 9.52
C ASN A 288 -18.93 13.64 10.85
N VAL A 289 -17.93 14.23 11.51
CA VAL A 289 -17.34 13.58 12.70
C VAL A 289 -18.29 13.41 13.88
N GLU A 290 -19.28 14.28 14.03
CA GLU A 290 -20.30 14.13 15.07
C GLU A 290 -21.21 12.90 14.82
N HIS A 291 -21.16 12.34 13.60
CA HIS A 291 -21.87 11.13 13.18
C HIS A 291 -20.92 9.93 12.93
N LEU A 292 -19.66 10.02 13.38
CA LEU A 292 -18.65 8.98 13.14
C LEU A 292 -19.09 7.63 13.73
N GLU A 293 -19.49 7.61 15.00
CA GLU A 293 -19.93 6.38 15.69
C GLU A 293 -21.09 5.69 14.94
N GLY A 294 -22.11 6.45 14.56
CA GLY A 294 -23.24 5.93 13.78
C GLY A 294 -22.81 5.40 12.41
N THR A 295 -21.80 6.01 11.79
CA THR A 295 -21.23 5.56 10.52
C THR A 295 -20.49 4.24 10.68
N LEU A 296 -19.66 4.10 11.70
CA LEU A 296 -18.96 2.85 12.00
C LEU A 296 -19.93 1.72 12.32
N GLN A 297 -20.95 1.98 13.14
CA GLN A 297 -21.98 1.00 13.45
C GLN A 297 -22.78 0.58 12.21
N PHE A 298 -23.04 1.52 11.30
CA PHE A 298 -23.72 1.24 10.04
C PHE A 298 -22.86 0.34 9.14
N LEU A 299 -21.58 0.65 8.97
CA LEU A 299 -20.64 -0.17 8.19
C LEU A 299 -20.47 -1.57 8.79
N ALA A 300 -20.42 -1.68 10.12
CA ALA A 300 -20.41 -2.96 10.82
C ALA A 300 -21.66 -3.80 10.52
N ARG A 301 -22.86 -3.20 10.59
CA ARG A 301 -24.12 -3.90 10.27
C ARG A 301 -24.19 -4.36 8.82
N LEU A 302 -23.55 -3.66 7.89
CA LEU A 302 -23.44 -4.08 6.49
C LEU A 302 -22.44 -5.23 6.29
N GLY A 303 -21.59 -5.53 7.29
CA GLY A 303 -20.56 -6.57 7.19
C GLY A 303 -19.27 -6.09 6.53
N VAL A 304 -18.96 -4.79 6.57
CA VAL A 304 -17.68 -4.27 6.07
C VAL A 304 -16.53 -4.80 6.93
N PRO A 305 -15.53 -5.53 6.40
CA PRO A 305 -14.50 -6.16 7.22
C PRO A 305 -13.39 -5.19 7.65
N THR A 306 -13.10 -4.17 6.82
CA THR A 306 -12.02 -3.20 7.07
C THR A 306 -12.51 -1.78 6.88
N VAL A 307 -12.28 -0.93 7.88
CA VAL A 307 -12.64 0.49 7.87
C VAL A 307 -11.38 1.35 7.91
N GLY A 308 -11.20 2.16 6.87
CA GLY A 308 -10.20 3.19 6.76
C GLY A 308 -10.71 4.54 7.23
N LEU A 309 -9.86 5.28 7.95
CA LEU A 309 -10.09 6.68 8.32
C LEU A 309 -8.89 7.53 7.91
N ASN A 310 -9.14 8.77 7.48
CA ASN A 310 -8.12 9.78 7.26
C ASN A 310 -8.60 11.17 7.69
N ALA A 311 -7.66 12.04 8.05
CA ALA A 311 -7.89 13.47 8.14
C ALA A 311 -7.77 14.13 6.75
N LEU A 312 -8.13 15.41 6.69
CA LEU A 312 -8.09 16.21 5.48
C LEU A 312 -6.69 16.26 4.87
N ILE A 313 -6.62 16.03 3.56
CA ILE A 313 -5.41 16.29 2.78
C ILE A 313 -5.47 17.72 2.25
N TYR A 314 -4.52 18.55 2.68
CA TYR A 314 -4.42 19.95 2.28
C TYR A 314 -3.78 20.11 0.90
N SER A 315 -4.55 19.74 -0.13
CA SER A 315 -4.22 19.91 -1.55
C SER A 315 -5.51 20.18 -2.32
N GLY A 316 -5.40 20.62 -3.58
CA GLY A 316 -6.57 20.92 -4.42
C GLY A 316 -7.59 21.82 -3.72
N ARG A 317 -8.88 21.45 -3.76
CA ARG A 317 -9.93 22.16 -3.01
C ARG A 317 -9.87 21.91 -1.51
N GLY A 318 -9.36 20.76 -1.08
CA GLY A 318 -9.13 20.44 0.32
C GLY A 318 -8.27 21.48 1.06
N SER A 319 -7.33 22.13 0.38
CA SER A 319 -6.53 23.23 0.96
C SER A 319 -7.33 24.49 1.35
N LYS A 320 -8.57 24.64 0.87
CA LYS A 320 -9.41 25.84 1.07
C LYS A 320 -10.78 25.55 1.65
N VAL A 321 -11.10 24.29 1.94
CA VAL A 321 -12.44 23.87 2.36
C VAL A 321 -12.77 24.33 3.79
N GLY A 322 -11.77 24.47 4.65
CA GLY A 322 -11.96 24.98 6.03
C GLY A 322 -12.68 24.04 6.99
N THR A 323 -12.92 22.79 6.60
CA THR A 323 -13.61 21.77 7.41
C THR A 323 -12.68 20.71 7.99
N GLY A 324 -11.36 20.92 7.85
CA GLY A 324 -10.32 20.08 8.45
C GLY A 324 -10.39 20.05 9.97
N LEU A 325 -9.88 18.96 10.56
CA LEU A 325 -9.83 18.78 12.00
C LEU A 325 -8.41 19.05 12.51
N PRO A 326 -8.25 19.79 13.62
CA PRO A 326 -6.95 19.91 14.26
C PRO A 326 -6.52 18.56 14.83
N GLU A 327 -5.21 18.25 14.80
CA GLU A 327 -4.66 16.99 15.31
C GLU A 327 -5.09 16.69 16.76
N SER A 328 -5.31 17.72 17.59
CA SER A 328 -5.77 17.56 18.98
C SER A 328 -7.18 16.97 19.12
N ARG A 329 -8.01 16.97 18.07
CA ARG A 329 -9.32 16.30 18.07
C ARG A 329 -9.24 14.82 17.67
N LEU A 330 -8.15 14.39 17.04
CA LEU A 330 -8.03 13.04 16.50
C LEU A 330 -7.99 11.94 17.58
N PRO A 331 -7.28 12.08 18.72
CA PRO A 331 -7.21 11.01 19.71
C PRO A 331 -8.57 10.53 20.21
N ALA A 332 -9.47 11.46 20.58
CA ALA A 332 -10.80 11.09 21.07
C ALA A 332 -11.64 10.37 20.01
N LEU A 333 -11.59 10.84 18.76
CA LEU A 333 -12.31 10.23 17.64
C LEU A 333 -11.76 8.83 17.29
N LEU A 334 -10.44 8.68 17.30
CA LEU A 334 -9.79 7.40 17.00
C LEU A 334 -9.95 6.39 18.13
N THR A 335 -10.08 6.83 19.38
CA THR A 335 -10.44 5.94 20.51
C THR A 335 -11.84 5.36 20.30
N VAL A 336 -12.82 6.22 19.93
CA VAL A 336 -14.17 5.75 19.58
C VAL A 336 -14.11 4.81 18.39
N ALA A 337 -13.35 5.15 17.35
CA ALA A 337 -13.25 4.31 16.16
C ALA A 337 -12.67 2.94 16.47
N ARG A 338 -11.63 2.87 17.29
CA ARG A 338 -11.01 1.62 17.73
C ARG A 338 -12.00 0.78 18.55
N GLN A 339 -12.62 1.37 19.58
CA GLN A 339 -13.61 0.67 20.40
C GLN A 339 -14.74 0.06 19.57
N MET A 340 -15.26 0.84 18.61
CA MET A 340 -16.35 0.38 17.73
C MET A 340 -15.89 -0.73 16.79
N THR A 341 -14.72 -0.59 16.17
CA THR A 341 -14.20 -1.59 15.23
C THR A 341 -13.82 -2.89 15.95
N ASP A 342 -13.15 -2.81 17.11
CA ASP A 342 -12.84 -3.96 17.97
C ASP A 342 -14.12 -4.71 18.39
N ALA A 343 -15.14 -3.98 18.87
CA ALA A 343 -16.41 -4.55 19.31
C ALA A 343 -17.20 -5.23 18.17
N ASN A 344 -16.95 -4.86 16.91
CA ASN A 344 -17.59 -5.44 15.74
C ASN A 344 -16.65 -6.36 14.94
N HIS A 345 -15.47 -6.71 15.48
CA HIS A 345 -14.45 -7.55 14.83
C HIS A 345 -14.03 -7.03 13.43
N GLN A 346 -13.97 -5.71 13.28
CA GLN A 346 -13.51 -5.04 12.05
C GLN A 346 -12.06 -4.60 12.20
N ARG A 347 -11.31 -4.60 11.10
CA ARG A 347 -9.96 -4.02 11.06
C ARG A 347 -10.04 -2.50 10.86
N LEU A 348 -9.41 -1.73 11.74
CA LEU A 348 -9.24 -0.28 11.58
C LEU A 348 -7.92 0.04 10.88
N ILE A 349 -7.95 0.95 9.89
CA ILE A 349 -6.75 1.50 9.24
C ILE A 349 -6.78 3.02 9.34
N TRP A 350 -5.75 3.59 9.98
CA TRP A 350 -5.48 5.01 9.92
C TRP A 350 -4.49 5.33 8.80
N TYR A 351 -4.80 6.31 7.94
CA TYR A 351 -3.98 6.65 6.77
C TYR A 351 -3.12 7.91 6.93
N THR A 352 -3.52 8.85 7.77
CA THR A 352 -2.88 10.18 7.75
C THR A 352 -1.59 10.21 8.55
N PRO A 353 -0.46 10.65 7.94
CA PRO A 353 0.75 10.93 8.70
C PRO A 353 0.56 12.11 9.64
N THR A 354 0.83 11.91 10.93
CA THR A 354 0.64 12.91 12.00
C THR A 354 1.98 13.36 12.58
N GLN A 355 2.01 14.50 13.26
CA GLN A 355 3.17 14.88 14.06
C GLN A 355 3.13 14.15 15.40
N TYR A 356 4.07 13.23 15.65
CA TYR A 356 4.05 12.40 16.87
C TYR A 356 4.15 13.20 18.17
N CYS A 357 4.73 14.41 18.14
CA CYS A 357 4.74 15.34 19.27
C CYS A 357 3.38 15.97 19.59
N ASN A 358 2.40 15.89 18.68
CA ASN A 358 1.01 16.27 18.92
C ASN A 358 0.10 15.05 19.05
N PHE A 359 0.32 14.05 18.20
CA PHE A 359 -0.45 12.81 18.16
C PHE A 359 0.41 11.68 17.59
N ASP A 360 0.82 10.78 18.49
CA ASP A 360 1.50 9.53 18.19
C ASP A 360 0.48 8.41 17.96
N PRO A 361 0.30 7.93 16.71
CA PRO A 361 -0.65 6.88 16.38
C PRO A 361 -0.20 5.50 16.88
N GLU A 362 1.08 5.31 17.19
CA GLU A 362 1.60 4.03 17.68
C GLU A 362 1.09 3.73 19.10
N GLN A 363 0.98 4.76 19.94
CA GLN A 363 0.37 4.66 21.28
C GLN A 363 -1.11 4.22 21.24
N MET A 364 -1.75 4.30 20.07
CA MET A 364 -3.12 3.83 19.85
C MET A 364 -3.19 2.50 19.10
N GLU A 365 -2.05 1.83 18.90
CA GLU A 365 -1.92 0.59 18.12
C GLU A 365 -2.35 0.75 16.64
N LEU A 366 -2.30 1.98 16.10
CA LEU A 366 -2.64 2.25 14.70
C LEU A 366 -1.45 2.02 13.75
N GLY A 367 -0.31 1.61 14.30
CA GLY A 367 0.96 1.39 13.61
C GLY A 367 1.69 2.69 13.26
N ILE A 368 2.86 2.56 12.64
CA ILE A 368 3.67 3.72 12.25
C ILE A 368 3.03 4.48 11.08
N LYS A 369 2.91 5.81 11.23
CA LYS A 369 2.33 6.70 10.21
C LYS A 369 3.24 7.88 9.90
N GLY A 370 4.38 7.55 9.30
CA GLY A 370 5.21 8.53 8.59
C GLY A 370 4.71 8.79 7.18
N CYS A 371 5.11 9.92 6.59
CA CYS A 371 4.86 10.17 5.18
C CYS A 371 5.63 9.16 4.31
N THR A 372 4.94 8.42 3.45
CA THR A 372 5.52 7.40 2.56
C THR A 372 5.74 7.87 1.12
N ALA A 373 5.50 9.15 0.83
CA ALA A 373 5.66 9.74 -0.49
C ALA A 373 7.10 9.59 -0.99
N ALA A 374 7.26 9.14 -2.23
CA ALA A 374 8.54 8.83 -2.87
C ALA A 374 9.40 7.80 -2.11
N LEU A 375 8.77 6.97 -1.26
CA LEU A 375 9.40 5.89 -0.50
C LEU A 375 8.69 4.55 -0.73
N TYR A 376 7.51 4.34 -0.14
CA TYR A 376 6.76 3.08 -0.34
C TYR A 376 5.68 3.21 -1.39
N ASN A 377 5.26 4.43 -1.69
CA ASN A 377 4.33 4.69 -2.77
C ASN A 377 4.66 5.98 -3.53
N MET A 378 4.24 6.00 -4.78
CA MET A 378 4.27 7.14 -5.70
C MET A 378 2.98 7.15 -6.52
N CYS A 379 2.77 8.19 -7.33
CA CYS A 379 1.59 8.29 -8.19
C CYS A 379 1.98 8.62 -9.64
N ILE A 380 1.25 8.09 -10.61
CA ILE A 380 1.35 8.46 -12.03
C ILE A 380 0.07 9.19 -12.43
N GLU A 381 0.20 10.43 -12.92
CA GLU A 381 -0.89 11.25 -13.45
C GLU A 381 -1.41 10.72 -14.79
N PRO A 382 -2.60 11.16 -15.25
CA PRO A 382 -3.18 10.68 -16.50
C PRO A 382 -2.34 10.94 -17.75
N ASP A 383 -1.34 11.83 -17.72
CA ASP A 383 -0.43 12.15 -18.81
C ASP A 383 0.93 11.41 -18.72
N GLY A 384 1.11 10.57 -17.70
CA GLY A 384 2.34 9.84 -17.42
C GLY A 384 3.33 10.56 -16.49
N SER A 385 3.02 11.78 -16.04
CA SER A 385 3.84 12.48 -15.04
C SER A 385 3.87 11.71 -13.71
N VAL A 386 5.04 11.57 -13.09
CA VAL A 386 5.22 10.87 -11.81
C VAL A 386 5.25 11.89 -10.67
N LEU A 387 4.44 11.66 -9.63
CA LEU A 387 4.36 12.48 -8.42
C LEU A 387 4.89 11.73 -7.20
N PRO A 388 5.36 12.45 -6.15
CA PRO A 388 5.73 11.81 -4.89
C PRO A 388 4.60 11.01 -4.23
N CYS A 389 3.36 11.48 -4.32
CA CYS A 389 2.16 10.77 -3.89
C CYS A 389 0.92 11.34 -4.61
N GLN A 390 -0.25 10.73 -4.41
CA GLN A 390 -1.51 11.10 -5.10
C GLN A 390 -1.90 12.59 -4.98
N SER A 391 -1.42 13.29 -3.96
CA SER A 391 -1.84 14.65 -3.62
C SER A 391 -0.74 15.71 -3.74
N TYR A 392 0.49 15.30 -4.09
CA TYR A 392 1.65 16.19 -4.20
C TYR A 392 1.91 16.56 -5.67
N TYR A 393 1.26 17.61 -6.16
CA TYR A 393 1.21 18.00 -7.58
C TYR A 393 2.47 18.68 -8.13
N GLN A 394 3.64 18.10 -7.85
CA GLN A 394 4.93 18.46 -8.43
C GLN A 394 5.54 17.24 -9.12
N SER A 395 5.69 17.31 -10.43
CA SER A 395 6.24 16.21 -11.23
C SER A 395 7.71 15.96 -10.91
N LEU A 396 8.08 14.69 -10.86
CA LEU A 396 9.44 14.15 -10.71
C LEU A 396 10.03 13.70 -12.05
N GLY A 397 9.24 13.74 -13.12
CA GLY A 397 9.56 13.22 -14.46
C GLY A 397 8.34 12.54 -15.09
N ASN A 398 8.49 11.97 -16.27
CA ASN A 398 7.44 11.23 -16.99
C ASN A 398 7.85 9.76 -17.19
N ILE A 399 6.97 8.83 -16.78
CA ILE A 399 7.24 7.39 -16.79
C ILE A 399 7.41 6.81 -18.21
N GLN A 400 7.00 7.52 -19.27
CA GLN A 400 7.15 7.04 -20.65
C GLN A 400 8.48 7.50 -21.27
N SER A 401 8.97 8.69 -20.93
CA SER A 401 10.14 9.29 -21.58
C SER A 401 11.42 9.26 -20.76
N ASP A 402 11.30 9.33 -19.43
CA ASP A 402 12.47 9.57 -18.57
C ASP A 402 12.98 8.26 -17.99
N GLU A 403 14.29 8.20 -17.72
CA GLU A 403 14.90 7.05 -17.06
C GLU A 403 14.41 6.92 -15.61
N TRP A 404 14.17 5.68 -15.16
CA TRP A 404 13.61 5.44 -13.82
C TRP A 404 14.52 5.98 -12.72
N ASP A 405 15.84 5.83 -12.87
CA ASP A 405 16.82 6.32 -11.90
C ASP A 405 16.70 7.84 -11.69
N ALA A 406 16.47 8.60 -12.77
CA ALA A 406 16.29 10.05 -12.68
C ALA A 406 15.00 10.44 -11.94
N ILE A 407 13.91 9.68 -12.12
CA ILE A 407 12.63 9.88 -11.42
C ILE A 407 12.78 9.50 -9.94
N TRP A 408 13.34 8.31 -9.66
CA TRP A 408 13.45 7.74 -8.33
C TRP A 408 14.42 8.50 -7.42
N ASN A 409 15.48 9.06 -8.00
CA ASN A 409 16.50 9.87 -7.33
C ASN A 409 16.35 11.36 -7.62
N HIS A 410 15.18 11.80 -8.09
CA HIS A 410 14.87 13.21 -8.24
C HIS A 410 15.12 13.97 -6.91
N PRO A 411 15.69 15.19 -6.91
CA PRO A 411 16.05 15.90 -5.68
C PRO A 411 14.90 16.05 -4.68
N LEU A 412 13.67 16.27 -5.16
CA LEU A 412 12.47 16.28 -4.32
C LEU A 412 12.15 14.91 -3.72
N ALA A 413 12.27 13.83 -4.49
CA ALA A 413 12.03 12.47 -4.01
C ALA A 413 13.02 12.13 -2.88
N LEU A 414 14.31 12.41 -3.09
CA LEU A 414 15.35 12.23 -2.06
C LEU A 414 15.08 13.09 -0.82
N SER A 415 14.67 14.34 -1.01
CA SER A 415 14.35 15.23 0.10
C SER A 415 13.21 14.71 0.99
N LEU A 416 12.15 14.16 0.38
CA LEU A 416 11.00 13.60 1.09
C LEU A 416 11.32 12.25 1.75
N ARG A 417 11.96 11.35 0.99
CA ARG A 417 12.32 10.00 1.42
C ARG A 417 13.33 10.00 2.57
N GLU A 418 14.34 10.85 2.48
CA GLU A 418 15.42 10.94 3.47
C GLU A 418 15.21 12.05 4.51
N ARG A 419 13.99 12.63 4.57
CA ARG A 419 13.63 13.62 5.58
C ARG A 419 14.57 14.85 5.63
N ARG A 420 15.19 15.24 4.51
CA ARG A 420 16.22 16.31 4.49
C ARG A 420 15.69 17.70 4.89
N ASN A 421 14.41 17.96 4.63
CA ASN A 421 13.77 19.26 4.82
C ASN A 421 12.80 19.28 6.03
N LEU A 422 13.22 18.70 7.15
CA LEU A 422 12.47 18.79 8.40
C LEU A 422 12.77 20.08 9.18
N PRO A 423 11.80 20.59 9.96
CA PRO A 423 12.04 21.67 10.92
C PRO A 423 13.18 21.34 11.89
N ALA A 424 13.89 22.37 12.36
CA ALA A 424 15.08 22.20 13.20
C ALA A 424 14.81 21.36 14.47
N ALA A 425 13.65 21.54 15.10
CA ALA A 425 13.24 20.78 16.28
C ALA A 425 13.12 19.26 16.00
N CYS A 426 12.83 18.86 14.76
CA CYS A 426 12.71 17.44 14.43
C CYS A 426 14.07 16.73 14.32
N LYS A 427 15.16 17.45 14.01
CA LYS A 427 16.50 16.87 13.78
C LYS A 427 17.18 16.33 15.05
N ALA A 428 16.65 16.68 16.22
CA ALA A 428 17.11 16.17 17.51
C ALA A 428 16.06 15.27 18.18
N CYS A 429 15.00 14.92 17.46
CA CYS A 429 13.90 14.10 17.95
C CYS A 429 14.22 12.62 17.77
N LEU A 430 13.87 11.78 18.76
CA LEU A 430 14.08 10.34 18.68
C LEU A 430 13.21 9.67 17.59
N PHE A 431 12.12 10.30 17.17
CA PHE A 431 11.18 9.78 16.17
C PHE A 431 11.37 10.41 14.78
N GLU A 432 12.56 10.94 14.45
CA GLU A 432 12.79 11.63 13.18
C GLU A 432 12.42 10.77 11.97
N HIS A 433 12.80 9.49 11.99
CA HIS A 433 12.60 8.56 10.87
C HIS A 433 11.15 8.11 10.73
N GLU A 434 10.51 7.69 11.83
CA GLU A 434 9.15 7.16 11.91
C GLU A 434 8.11 8.24 11.63
N CYS A 435 8.24 9.40 12.29
CA CYS A 435 7.29 10.51 12.17
C CYS A 435 7.53 11.32 10.90
N GLY A 436 8.79 11.67 10.59
CA GLY A 436 9.12 12.55 9.47
C GLY A 436 8.43 13.93 9.54
N GLY A 437 8.05 14.37 10.74
CA GLY A 437 7.31 15.62 11.00
C GLY A 437 5.87 15.64 10.49
N GLY A 438 5.23 14.48 10.26
CA GLY A 438 3.88 14.38 9.70
C GLY A 438 3.80 14.67 8.19
N CYS A 439 2.59 14.93 7.69
CA CYS A 439 2.37 15.18 6.25
C CYS A 439 3.01 16.51 5.78
N PRO A 440 3.91 16.50 4.77
CA PRO A 440 4.52 17.72 4.25
C PRO A 440 3.51 18.76 3.73
N LEU A 441 2.40 18.31 3.14
CA LEU A 441 1.36 19.20 2.62
C LEU A 441 0.61 19.93 3.75
N ALA A 442 0.30 19.22 4.85
CA ALA A 442 -0.32 19.84 6.02
C ALA A 442 0.61 20.88 6.66
N ARG A 443 1.91 20.59 6.75
CA ARG A 443 2.92 21.55 7.22
C ARG A 443 2.99 22.79 6.34
N SER A 444 3.09 22.60 5.02
CA SER A 444 3.15 23.70 4.06
C SER A 444 1.88 24.55 4.02
N ALA A 445 0.72 23.96 4.36
CA ALA A 445 -0.53 24.68 4.50
C ALA A 445 -0.65 25.47 5.83
N GLY A 446 0.26 25.26 6.79
CA GLY A 446 0.19 25.89 8.11
C GLY A 446 -0.80 25.23 9.07
N GLU A 447 -1.21 23.99 8.78
CA GLU A 447 -2.29 23.28 9.49
C GLU A 447 -1.76 22.37 10.61
N THR A 448 -0.43 22.39 10.80
CA THR A 448 0.25 21.70 11.89
C THR A 448 0.87 22.72 12.84
N LYS A 449 0.91 22.38 14.13
CA LYS A 449 1.66 23.18 15.11
C LYS A 449 3.16 23.15 14.79
N PRO A 450 3.94 24.15 15.26
CA PRO A 450 5.39 24.05 15.27
C PRO A 450 5.80 22.79 16.04
N PRO A 451 6.62 21.90 15.45
CA PRO A 451 6.96 20.64 16.10
C PRO A 451 7.87 20.87 17.30
N VAL A 452 7.68 20.07 18.34
CA VAL A 452 8.55 19.99 19.52
C VAL A 452 9.33 18.67 19.47
N ALA A 453 10.61 18.69 19.83
CA ALA A 453 11.44 17.49 19.88
C ALA A 453 10.97 16.57 21.02
N ILE A 454 10.72 15.29 20.71
CA ILE A 454 10.57 14.27 21.75
C ILE A 454 11.96 13.68 21.98
N ASN A 455 12.64 14.19 23.01
CA ASN A 455 13.94 13.71 23.43
C ASN A 455 14.10 13.87 24.95
N PRO A 456 14.06 12.79 25.73
CA PRO A 456 14.20 12.84 27.20
C PRO A 456 15.49 13.51 27.67
N LEU A 457 16.58 13.43 26.88
CA LEU A 457 17.88 14.02 27.23
C LEU A 457 17.94 15.54 27.03
N LEU A 458 17.01 16.13 26.27
CA LEU A 458 16.92 17.59 26.10
C LEU A 458 16.13 18.27 27.24
N HIS A 459 15.42 17.49 28.06
CA HIS A 459 14.67 18.03 29.20
C HIS A 459 15.55 18.31 30.44
N GLU A 460 16.73 17.71 30.56
CA GLU A 460 17.62 17.90 31.72
C GLU A 460 18.40 19.23 31.72
N GLU A 461 18.57 19.90 30.57
CA GLU A 461 19.35 21.16 30.52
C GLU A 461 18.57 22.43 30.87
N THR A 462 17.25 22.34 31.07
CA THR A 462 16.41 23.55 31.28
C THR A 462 16.13 23.85 32.76
N GLU A 463 16.46 22.95 33.70
CA GLU A 463 16.22 23.16 35.14
C GLU A 463 17.46 23.58 35.96
N ILE A 464 18.65 23.73 35.37
CA ILE A 464 19.89 24.12 36.09
C ILE A 464 20.30 25.59 35.87
N ARG A 465 19.36 26.46 35.51
CA ARG A 465 19.58 27.92 35.52
C ARG A 465 18.46 28.67 36.25
N LEU A 466 18.49 28.59 37.58
CA LEU A 466 18.01 29.65 38.48
C LEU A 466 19.07 29.94 39.54
#